data_AF-A3DEK7-F1
#
_entry.id   AF-A3DEK7-F1
#
_cell.length_a   1.000
_cell.length_b   1.000
_cell.length_c   1.000
_cell.angle_alpha   90.00
_cell.angle_beta   90.00
_cell.angle_gamma   90.00
#
_symmetry.space_group_name_H-M   'P 1'
#
loop_
_entity.id
_entity.type
_entity.pdbx_description
1 polymer ?
#
loop_
_entity_poly.entity_id
_entity_poly.type
_entity_poly.pdbx_seq_one_letter_code
_entity_poly.pdbx_strand_id
1 'polypeptide(L)'
;MVNMKLVLDNDNRNIIGPRLKVARLKSNLTQQQLSARLETMAVYIDRASISKIEQQRRIVTDFELLALCQILKVSPGWLLGLEK
;
A
#
# COMPACT_ATOMS: atom_id res chain seq x y z
N MET A 1 -9.13 -13.95 9.61
CA MET A 1 -7.90 -13.90 10.43
C MET A 1 -6.78 -13.38 9.53
N VAL A 2 -6.09 -12.31 9.91
CA VAL A 2 -4.94 -11.80 9.14
C VAL A 2 -3.75 -12.72 9.41
N ASN A 3 -3.19 -13.33 8.38
CA ASN A 3 -2.01 -14.19 8.51
C ASN A 3 -0.76 -13.30 8.72
N MET A 4 -0.12 -13.40 9.88
CA MET A 4 0.98 -12.52 10.32
C MET A 4 2.38 -13.02 9.92
N LYS A 5 2.50 -13.97 8.99
CA LYS A 5 3.80 -14.47 8.53
C LYS A 5 4.39 -13.55 7.46
N LEU A 6 5.63 -13.11 7.65
CA LEU A 6 6.34 -12.22 6.71
C LEU A 6 6.63 -12.90 5.36
N VAL A 7 6.97 -14.19 5.40
CA VAL A 7 7.11 -15.14 4.29
C VAL A 7 6.89 -16.52 4.93
N LEU A 8 6.29 -17.49 4.21
CA LEU A 8 6.68 -18.91 4.27
C LEU A 8 5.79 -19.88 3.44
N ASP A 9 4.64 -19.50 2.86
CA ASP A 9 3.83 -20.43 2.05
C ASP A 9 3.23 -19.84 0.76
N ASN A 10 3.00 -18.53 0.72
CA ASN A 10 2.50 -17.82 -0.44
C ASN A 10 3.46 -16.68 -0.73
N ASP A 11 3.79 -16.52 -2.01
CA ASP A 11 4.71 -15.55 -2.63
C ASP A 11 4.43 -14.05 -2.34
N ASN A 12 3.54 -13.76 -1.37
CA ASN A 12 3.06 -12.46 -0.98
C ASN A 12 3.91 -11.88 0.17
N ARG A 13 4.44 -10.67 -0.05
CA ARG A 13 5.34 -9.94 0.84
C ARG A 13 4.65 -8.83 1.64
N ASN A 14 3.38 -8.55 1.38
CA ASN A 14 2.58 -7.62 2.19
C ASN A 14 1.10 -8.01 2.19
N ILE A 15 0.35 -7.51 3.16
CA ILE A 15 -1.09 -7.76 3.30
C ILE A 15 -1.97 -6.65 2.71
N ILE A 16 -1.41 -5.46 2.44
CA ILE A 16 -2.18 -4.27 2.09
C ILE A 16 -2.46 -4.14 0.58
N GLY A 17 -1.73 -4.83 -0.28
CA GLY A 17 -1.70 -4.64 -1.74
C GLY A 17 -3.09 -4.56 -2.40
N PRO A 18 -4.00 -5.53 -2.16
CA PRO A 18 -5.35 -5.49 -2.71
C PRO A 18 -6.14 -4.25 -2.27
N ARG A 19 -6.09 -3.89 -0.99
CA ARG A 19 -6.81 -2.73 -0.43
C ARG A 19 -6.19 -1.40 -0.89
N LEU A 20 -4.86 -1.35 -1.01
CA LEU A 20 -4.15 -0.20 -1.57
C LEU A 20 -4.63 0.09 -3.00
N LYS A 21 -4.71 -0.93 -3.85
CA LYS A 21 -5.21 -0.79 -5.23
C LYS A 21 -6.64 -0.25 -5.25
N VAL A 22 -7.52 -0.78 -4.40
CA VAL A 22 -8.90 -0.31 -4.26
C VAL A 22 -8.95 1.16 -3.86
N ALA A 23 -8.23 1.56 -2.82
CA ALA A 23 -8.22 2.94 -2.34
C ALA A 23 -7.64 3.92 -3.38
N ARG A 24 -6.58 3.51 -4.09
CA ARG A 24 -5.98 4.31 -5.17
C ARG A 24 -6.98 4.53 -6.32
N LEU A 25 -7.67 3.48 -6.76
CA LEU A 25 -8.67 3.56 -7.83
C LEU A 25 -9.89 4.41 -7.40
N LYS A 26 -10.38 4.26 -6.16
CA LYS A 26 -11.43 5.13 -5.61
C LYS A 26 -11.02 6.60 -5.53
N SER A 27 -9.72 6.87 -5.40
CA SER A 27 -9.16 8.22 -5.41
C SER A 27 -8.89 8.76 -6.82
N ASN A 28 -9.23 8.01 -7.87
CA ASN A 28 -8.95 8.34 -9.28
C ASN A 28 -7.47 8.63 -9.57
N LEU A 29 -6.55 7.93 -8.88
CA LEU A 29 -5.12 8.10 -9.08
C LEU A 29 -4.53 6.98 -9.94
N THR A 30 -3.67 7.33 -10.89
CA THR A 30 -2.73 6.36 -11.48
C THR A 30 -1.64 6.01 -10.46
N GLN A 31 -0.92 4.91 -10.70
CA GLN A 31 0.24 4.57 -9.87
C GLN A 31 1.31 5.68 -9.91
N GLN A 32 1.52 6.30 -11.07
CA GLN A 32 2.45 7.43 -11.22
C GLN A 32 2.01 8.64 -10.40
N GLN A 33 0.72 8.96 -10.37
CA GLN A 33 0.20 10.07 -9.57
C GLN A 33 0.32 9.82 -8.07
N LEU A 34 0.07 8.58 -7.62
CA LEU A 34 0.29 8.21 -6.22
C LEU A 34 1.77 8.34 -5.84
N SER A 35 2.69 7.89 -6.71
CA SER A 35 4.14 8.05 -6.53
C SER A 35 4.52 9.51 -6.36
N ALA A 36 4.06 10.37 -7.27
CA ALA A 36 4.35 11.81 -7.20
C ALA A 36 3.82 12.47 -5.91
N ARG A 37 2.66 12.04 -5.38
CA ARG A 37 2.11 12.55 -4.12
C ARG A 37 2.88 12.06 -2.89
N LEU A 38 3.39 10.84 -2.91
CA LEU A 38 4.24 10.33 -1.83
C LEU A 38 5.56 11.12 -1.78
N GLU A 39 6.10 11.47 -2.94
CA GLU A 39 7.31 12.29 -3.05
C GLU A 39 7.13 13.68 -2.41
N THR A 40 5.94 14.31 -2.50
CA THR A 40 5.68 15.59 -1.81
C THR A 40 5.72 15.49 -0.28
N MET A 41 5.68 14.26 0.26
CA MET A 41 5.81 13.97 1.70
C MET A 41 7.21 13.43 2.06
N ALA A 42 8.18 13.53 1.15
CA ALA A 42 9.51 12.92 1.27
C ALA A 42 9.47 11.39 1.46
N VAL A 43 8.42 10.72 0.96
CA VAL A 43 8.29 9.26 0.95
C VAL A 43 8.51 8.76 -0.48
N TYR A 44 9.69 8.23 -0.75
CA TYR A 44 10.11 7.86 -2.09
C TYR A 44 9.67 6.44 -2.47
N ILE A 45 8.49 6.31 -3.09
CA ILE A 45 8.02 5.07 -3.71
C ILE A 45 7.76 5.34 -5.19
N ASP A 46 8.56 4.74 -6.06
CA ASP A 46 8.38 4.87 -7.50
C ASP A 46 7.16 4.09 -8.02
N ARG A 47 6.75 4.37 -9.26
CA ARG A 47 5.61 3.70 -9.89
C ARG A 47 5.75 2.18 -9.93
N ALA A 48 6.97 1.66 -10.17
CA ALA A 48 7.23 0.22 -10.20
C ALA A 48 7.09 -0.41 -8.81
N SER A 49 7.53 0.26 -7.75
CA SER A 49 7.34 -0.19 -6.37
C SER A 49 5.88 -0.17 -5.96
N ILE A 50 5.09 0.84 -6.34
CA ILE A 50 3.64 0.82 -6.12
C ILE A 50 3.01 -0.40 -6.78
N SER A 51 3.36 -0.69 -8.04
CA SER A 51 2.88 -1.88 -8.74
C SER A 51 3.23 -3.17 -8.00
N LYS A 52 4.48 -3.30 -7.51
CA LYS A 52 4.91 -4.45 -6.71
C LYS A 52 4.17 -4.53 -5.38
N ILE A 53 3.89 -3.42 -4.71
CA ILE A 53 3.12 -3.41 -3.46
C ILE A 53 1.69 -3.90 -3.73
N GLU A 54 1.02 -3.37 -4.76
CA GLU A 54 -0.34 -3.78 -5.14
C GLU A 54 -0.44 -5.26 -5.51
N GLN A 55 0.62 -5.82 -6.12
CA GLN A 55 0.75 -7.25 -6.45
C GLN A 55 1.31 -8.09 -5.29
N GLN A 56 1.50 -7.50 -4.11
CA GLN A 56 2.07 -8.17 -2.95
C GLN A 56 3.49 -8.73 -3.18
N ARG A 57 4.27 -8.18 -4.12
CA ARG A 57 5.65 -8.58 -4.44
C ARG A 57 6.74 -7.78 -3.73
N ARG A 58 6.36 -6.83 -2.86
CA ARG A 58 7.27 -6.00 -2.05
C ARG A 58 6.69 -5.78 -0.65
N ILE A 59 7.54 -5.75 0.36
CA ILE A 59 7.16 -5.33 1.71
C ILE A 59 6.77 -3.84 1.73
N VAL A 60 6.09 -3.42 2.79
CA VAL A 60 5.74 -2.02 3.04
C VAL A 60 6.19 -1.69 4.45
N THR A 61 6.92 -0.58 4.61
CA THR A 61 7.34 -0.12 5.94
C THR A 61 6.20 0.61 6.66
N ASP A 62 6.36 0.88 7.94
CA ASP A 62 5.40 1.63 8.74
C ASP A 62 5.21 3.09 8.25
N PHE A 63 6.28 3.79 7.90
CA PHE A 63 6.20 5.15 7.35
C PHE A 63 5.53 5.18 5.97
N GLU A 64 5.81 4.19 5.11
CA GLU A 64 5.12 4.05 3.82
C GLU A 64 3.62 3.80 4.03
N LEU A 65 3.27 2.94 4.98
CA LEU A 65 1.87 2.65 5.32
C LEU A 65 1.14 3.93 5.76
N LEU A 66 1.72 4.73 6.65
CA LEU A 66 1.11 5.97 7.13
C LEU A 66 0.97 7.01 6.01
N ALA A 67 1.97 7.17 5.15
CA ALA A 67 1.90 8.10 4.03
C ALA A 67 0.84 7.70 3.00
N LEU A 68 0.72 6.39 2.71
CA LEU A 68 -0.34 5.85 1.86
C LEU A 68 -1.72 6.13 2.46
N CYS A 69 -1.89 5.94 3.77
CA CYS A 69 -3.14 6.26 4.47
C CYS A 69 -3.51 7.74 4.33
N GLN A 70 -2.55 8.64 4.52
CA GLN A 70 -2.76 10.08 4.45
C GLN A 70 -3.19 10.53 3.05
N ILE A 71 -2.53 10.05 1.99
CA ILE A 71 -2.86 10.43 0.60
C ILE A 71 -4.21 9.86 0.17
N LEU A 72 -4.49 8.62 0.57
CA LEU A 72 -5.69 7.87 0.13
C LEU A 72 -6.89 8.07 1.06
N LYS A 73 -6.73 8.82 2.15
CA LYS A 73 -7.77 9.14 3.14
C LYS A 73 -8.45 7.90 3.72
N VAL A 74 -7.65 6.91 4.08
CA VAL A 74 -8.09 5.66 4.73
C VAL A 74 -7.36 5.45 6.06
N SER A 75 -7.95 4.72 7.00
CA SER A 75 -7.28 4.36 8.24
C SER A 75 -6.22 3.27 8.00
N PRO A 76 -5.17 3.20 8.85
CA PRO A 76 -4.25 2.06 8.85
C PRO A 76 -4.96 0.73 9.07
N GLY A 77 -5.94 0.69 9.98
CA GLY A 77 -6.76 -0.50 10.24
C GLY A 77 -7.50 -0.97 8.99
N TRP A 78 -7.97 -0.04 8.15
CA TRP A 78 -8.54 -0.36 6.86
C TRP A 78 -7.48 -0.92 5.90
N LEU A 79 -6.31 -0.32 5.71
CA LEU A 79 -5.30 -0.93 4.83
C LEU A 79 -4.82 -2.31 5.31
N LEU A 80 -4.75 -2.51 6.63
CA LEU A 80 -4.30 -3.76 7.27
C LEU A 80 -5.35 -4.87 7.33
N GLY A 81 -6.59 -4.62 6.90
CA GLY A 81 -7.63 -5.66 6.94
C GLY A 81 -8.34 -5.82 8.29
N LEU A 82 -8.14 -4.88 9.21
CA LEU A 82 -8.70 -4.91 10.58
C LEU A 82 -10.09 -4.26 10.66
N GLU A 83 -10.40 -3.37 9.72
CA GLU A 83 -11.67 -2.64 9.62
C GLU A 83 -12.38 -2.94 8.29
N LYS A 84 -13.68 -2.59 8.18
CA LYS A 84 -14.47 -2.76 6.94
C LYS A 84 -14.35 -1.55 6.03
#